data_AF-A0A929FVY0-F1
#
_entry.id   AF-A0A929FVY0-F1
#
_cell.length_a   1.000
_cell.length_b   1.000
_cell.length_c   1.000
_cell.angle_alpha   90.00
_cell.angle_beta   90.00
_cell.angle_gamma   90.00
#
_symmetry.space_group_name_H-M   'P 1'
#
loop_
_entity.id
_entity.type
_entity.pdbx_description
1 polymer ?
#
loop_
_entity_poly.entity_id
_entity_poly.type
_entity_poly.pdbx_seq_one_letter_code
_entity_poly.pdbx_strand_id
1 'polypeptide(L)' 'MTTLEQALYTVSQLPPDRQEMLIEIIQNRLVETRRQEIAKDAKESIAAFHQGKLKSQSLEMFAQVN' A
#
# COMPACT_ATOMS: atom_id res chain seq x y z
N MET A 1 -23.02 2.15 4.48
CA MET A 1 -21.64 2.57 4.80
C MET A 1 -21.55 2.63 6.31
N THR A 2 -20.67 1.83 6.93
CA THR A 2 -20.49 1.82 8.39
C THR A 2 -19.54 2.95 8.78
N THR A 3 -19.82 3.70 9.84
CA THR A 3 -18.87 4.72 10.33
C THR A 3 -17.69 4.06 11.02
N LEU A 4 -16.56 4.77 11.13
CA LEU A 4 -15.40 4.28 11.88
C LEU A 4 -15.77 3.95 13.34
N GLU A 5 -16.58 4.80 13.96
CA GLU A 5 -17.06 4.61 15.34
C GLU A 5 -17.92 3.35 15.49
N GLN A 6 -18.85 3.10 14.55
CA GLN A 6 -19.65 1.87 14.55
C GLN A 6 -18.79 0.62 14.34
N ALA A 7 -17.75 0.70 13.50
CA ALA A 7 -16.81 -0.39 13.29
C ALA A 7 -16.00 -0.68 14.57
N LEU A 8 -15.47 0.36 15.22
CA LEU A 8 -14.73 0.22 16.48
C LEU A 8 -15.61 -0.37 17.59
N TYR A 9 -16.86 0.11 17.71
CA TYR A 9 -17.81 -0.45 18.66
C TYR A 9 -18.07 -1.93 18.40
N THR A 10 -18.22 -2.33 17.14
CA THR A 10 -18.47 -3.73 16.78
C THR A 10 -17.25 -4.61 17.10
N VAL A 11 -16.04 -4.13 16.78
CA VAL A 11 -14.79 -4.86 17.07
C VAL A 11 -14.56 -4.98 18.58
N SER A 12 -14.90 -3.96 19.36
CA SER A 12 -14.72 -4.00 20.81
C SER A 12 -15.65 -4.99 21.52
N GLN A 13 -16.73 -5.45 20.87
CA GLN A 13 -17.59 -6.53 21.39
C GLN A 13 -16.95 -7.92 21.22
N LEU A 14 -15.88 -8.05 20.44
CA LEU A 14 -15.18 -9.33 20.29
C LEU A 14 -14.34 -9.62 21.55
N PRO A 15 -14.14 -10.90 21.91
CA PRO A 15 -13.14 -11.29 22.90
C PRO A 15 -11.74 -10.78 22.54
N PRO A 16 -10.86 -10.48 23.54
CA PRO A 16 -9.54 -9.90 23.28
C PRO A 16 -8.68 -10.67 22.27
N ASP A 17 -8.67 -12.00 22.34
CA ASP A 17 -7.98 -12.89 21.40
C ASP A 17 -8.48 -12.70 19.95
N ARG A 18 -9.79 -12.49 19.78
CA ARG A 18 -10.38 -12.24 18.46
C ARG A 18 -10.09 -10.84 17.96
N GLN A 19 -9.96 -9.85 18.84
CA GLN A 19 -9.53 -8.51 18.46
C GLN A 19 -8.07 -8.53 17.96
N GLU A 20 -7.18 -9.23 18.66
CA GLU A 20 -5.78 -9.41 18.25
C GLU A 20 -5.67 -10.10 16.87
N MET A 21 -6.40 -11.20 16.66
CA MET A 21 -6.47 -11.85 15.35
C MET A 21 -6.96 -10.91 14.24
N LEU A 22 -7.96 -10.07 14.53
CA LEU A 22 -8.49 -9.14 13.55
C LEU A 22 -7.46 -8.06 13.17
N ILE A 23 -6.69 -7.58 14.15
CA ILE A 23 -5.60 -6.63 13.92
C ILE A 23 -4.59 -7.23 12.93
N GLU A 24 -4.15 -8.47 13.14
CA GLU A 24 -3.20 -9.16 12.26
C GLU A 24 -3.75 -9.31 10.84
N ILE A 25 -5.02 -9.72 10.71
CA ILE A 25 -5.67 -9.88 9.40
C ILE A 25 -5.72 -8.54 8.65
N ILE A 26 -6.11 -7.45 9.33
CA ILE A 26 -6.20 -6.13 8.70
C ILE A 26 -4.81 -5.63 8.29
N GLN A 27 -3.80 -5.78 9.14
CA GLN A 27 -2.43 -5.40 8.81
C GLN A 27 -1.92 -6.13 7.56
N ASN A 28 -2.12 -7.45 7.49
CA ASN A 28 -1.72 -8.24 6.33
C ASN A 28 -2.42 -7.79 5.04
N ARG A 29 -3.72 -7.47 5.13
CA ARG A 29 -4.47 -6.94 3.98
C ARG A 29 -3.95 -5.59 3.52
N LEU A 30 -3.62 -4.68 4.45
CA LEU A 30 -3.07 -3.36 4.10
C LEU A 30 -1.72 -3.47 3.40
N VAL A 31 -0.85 -4.37 3.87
CA VAL A 31 0.43 -4.67 3.21
C VAL A 31 0.20 -5.15 1.78
N GLU A 32 -0.75 -6.07 1.59
CA GLU A 32 -1.05 -6.62 0.28
C GLU A 32 -1.65 -5.57 -0.67
N THR A 33 -2.58 -4.74 -0.20
CA THR A 33 -3.09 -3.60 -0.99
C THR A 33 -1.95 -2.69 -1.44
N ARG A 34 -1.05 -2.32 -0.53
CA ARG A 34 0.09 -1.45 -0.87
C ARG A 34 1.04 -2.10 -1.86
N ARG A 35 1.26 -3.42 -1.78
CA ARG A 35 2.05 -4.17 -2.77
C ARG A 35 1.40 -4.13 -4.15
N GLN A 36 0.08 -4.26 -4.22
CA GLN A 36 -0.66 -4.19 -5.49
C GLN A 36 -0.59 -2.79 -6.12
N GLU A 37 -0.68 -1.74 -5.31
CA GLU A 37 -0.47 -0.36 -5.76
C GLU A 37 0.94 -0.17 -6.34
N ILE A 38 1.99 -0.57 -5.60
CA ILE A 38 3.38 -0.49 -6.08
C ILE A 38 3.56 -1.28 -7.38
N ALA A 39 3.00 -2.48 -7.47
CA ALA A 39 3.11 -3.31 -8.67
C ALA A 39 2.39 -2.67 -9.87
N LYS A 40 1.26 -2.01 -9.64
CA LYS A 40 0.54 -1.26 -10.67
C LYS A 40 1.38 -0.06 -11.13
N ASP A 41 1.87 0.75 -10.21
CA ASP A 41 2.68 1.93 -10.50
C ASP A 41 3.96 1.57 -11.25
N ALA A 42 4.60 0.46 -10.88
CA ALA A 42 5.78 -0.06 -11.57
C ALA A 42 5.45 -0.46 -13.02
N LYS A 43 4.33 -1.16 -13.24
CA LYS A 43 3.88 -1.53 -14.60
C LYS A 43 3.59 -0.30 -15.45
N GLU A 44 2.91 0.69 -14.90
CA GLU A 44 2.61 1.95 -15.58
C GLU A 44 3.89 2.72 -15.93
N SER A 45 4.84 2.78 -15.00
CA SER A 45 6.15 3.42 -15.20
C SER A 45 6.97 2.73 -16.30
N ILE A 46 7.04 1.39 -16.30
CA ILE A 46 7.73 0.61 -17.35
C ILE A 46 7.07 0.86 -18.72
N ALA A 47 5.73 0.84 -18.78
CA ALA A 47 5.01 1.11 -20.02
C ALA A 47 5.27 2.53 -20.54
N ALA A 48 5.27 3.54 -19.65
CA ALA A 48 5.56 4.92 -20.02
C ALA A 48 7.02 5.11 -20.48
N PHE A 49 7.98 4.41 -19.87
CA PHE A 49 9.38 4.38 -20.33
C PHE A 49 9.50 3.79 -21.74
N HIS A 50 8.88 2.64 -22.00
CA HIS A 50 8.88 2.04 -23.34
C HIS A 50 8.17 2.90 -24.39
N GLN A 51 7.19 3.72 -23.99
CA GLN A 51 6.54 4.69 -24.86
C GLN A 51 7.37 5.98 -25.08
N GLY A 52 8.57 6.08 -24.49
CA GLY A 52 9.42 7.27 -24.56
C GLY A 52 8.91 8.48 -23.77
N LYS A 53 7.89 8.29 -22.92
CA LYS A 53 7.30 9.34 -22.08
C LYS A 53 8.10 9.60 -20.80
N LEU A 54 8.91 8.62 -20.38
CA LEU A 54 9.86 8.77 -19.28
C LEU A 54 11.29 8.63 -19.82
N LYS A 55 12.19 9.48 -19.35
CA LYS A 55 13.62 9.40 -19.65
C LYS A 55 14.31 8.61 -18.56
N SER A 56 15.19 7.67 -18.93
CA SER A 56 16.09 7.02 -17.99
C SER A 56 17.06 8.06 -17.46
N GLN A 57 17.13 8.22 -16.14
CA GLN A 57 18.21 8.96 -15.49
C GLN A 57 19.31 7.97 -15.09
N SER A 58 20.57 8.34 -15.35
CA SER A 58 21.71 7.59 -14.84
C SER A 58 21.85 7.79 -13.33
N LEU A 59 22.40 6.79 -12.63
CA LEU A 59 22.66 6.85 -11.19
C LEU A 59 23.55 8.04 -10.79
N GLU A 60 24.44 8.46 -11.68
CA GLU A 60 25.32 9.63 -11.51
C GLU A 60 24.52 10.94 -11.37
N MET A 61 23.36 11.05 -12.02
CA MET A 61 22.51 12.24 -11.97
C MET A 61 21.70 12.32 -10.66
N PHE A 62 21.36 11.16 -10.05
CA PHE A 62 20.68 11.09 -8.75
C PHE A 62 21.61 11.46 -7.59
N ALA A 63 22.91 11.17 -7.70
CA ALA A 63 23.88 11.38 -6.64
C ALA A 63 24.24 12.87 -6.39
N GLN A 64 23.81 13.79 -7.26
CA GLN A 64 24.12 15.22 -7.19
C GLN A 64 23.02 16.06 -6.49
N VAL A 65 21.94 15.41 -6.03
CA VAL A 65 20.88 16.01 -5.23
C VAL A 65 20.98 15.51 -3.79
N ASN A 66 22.02 15.95 -3.09
CA ASN A 66 22.13 16.01 -1.63
C ASN A 66 23.18 17.05 -1.24
#